data_AF-A0A2S2Q642-F1
#
_entry.id   AF-A0A2S2Q642-F1
#
_cell.length_a   1.000
_cell.length_b   1.000
_cell.length_c   1.000
_cell.angle_alpha   90.00
_cell.angle_beta   90.00
_cell.angle_gamma   90.00
#
_symmetry.space_group_name_H-M   'P 1'
#
loop_
_entity.id
_entity.type
_entity.pdbx_description
1 polymer ?
#
loop_
_entity_poly.entity_id
_entity_poly.type
_entity_poly.pdbx_seq_one_letter_code
_entity_poly.pdbx_strand_id
1 'polypeptide(L)'
;HMGGVDLLDSLLGRYKIKMRSRKWYMRLFHHLLDVTIVNSWLLHKRIQKQKSDTDNILPLMEFREQLALNLCKIGENNTAKRGRPSNDIETGIYFYKLVNIMYVLL
;
A
#
# COMPACT_ATOMS: atom_id res chain seq x y z
N HIS A 1 6.16 -26.84 6.15
CA HIS A 1 5.65 -25.54 5.68
C HIS A 1 6.52 -24.42 6.27
N MET A 2 7.46 -23.86 5.48
CA MET A 2 8.31 -22.72 5.86
C MET A 2 8.34 -21.61 4.79
N GLY A 3 7.94 -21.89 3.55
CA GLY A 3 8.14 -20.95 2.43
C GLY A 3 7.25 -19.70 2.36
N GLY A 4 6.32 -19.49 3.29
CA GLY A 4 5.47 -18.29 3.28
C GLY A 4 6.23 -17.03 3.72
N VAL A 5 6.99 -17.16 4.81
CA VAL A 5 7.80 -16.06 5.38
C VAL A 5 9.02 -15.78 4.49
N ASP A 6 9.71 -16.83 4.02
CA ASP A 6 10.86 -16.69 3.12
C ASP A 6 10.49 -15.99 1.79
N LEU A 7 9.30 -16.27 1.26
CA LEU A 7 8.80 -15.62 0.06
C LEU A 7 8.54 -14.13 0.31
N LEU A 8 7.90 -13.79 1.44
CA LEU A 8 7.68 -12.40 1.83
C LEU A 8 9.02 -11.67 1.98
N ASP A 9 9.97 -12.26 2.70
CA ASP A 9 11.30 -11.67 2.90
C ASP A 9 12.07 -11.47 1.58
N SER A 10 11.95 -12.42 0.64
CA SER A 10 12.52 -12.30 -0.71
C SER A 10 11.89 -11.16 -1.53
N LEU A 11 10.57 -10.95 -1.40
CA LEU A 11 9.85 -9.88 -2.10
C LEU A 11 10.15 -8.51 -1.48
N LEU A 12 10.17 -8.44 -0.14
CA LEU A 12 10.56 -7.23 0.61
C LEU A 12 12.00 -6.83 0.31
N GLY A 13 12.92 -7.79 0.23
CA GLY A 13 14.33 -7.52 -0.10
C GLY A 13 14.52 -6.92 -1.50
N ARG A 14 13.74 -7.36 -2.49
CA ARG A 14 13.85 -6.90 -3.88
C ARG A 14 13.31 -5.49 -4.12
N TYR A 15 12.19 -5.13 -3.51
CA TYR A 15 11.50 -3.85 -3.77
C TYR A 15 11.46 -2.91 -2.57
N LYS A 16 12.41 -3.07 -1.64
CA LYS A 16 12.50 -2.27 -0.40
C LYS A 16 12.58 -0.77 -0.68
N ILE A 17 11.81 0.02 0.07
CA ILE A 17 11.92 1.49 0.08
C ILE A 17 13.23 1.89 0.78
N LYS A 18 14.21 2.35 -0.02
CA LYS A 18 15.51 2.85 0.47
C LYS A 18 15.48 4.36 0.72
N MET A 19 14.61 4.81 1.63
CA MET A 19 14.60 6.20 2.06
C MET A 19 15.42 6.37 3.35
N ARG A 20 16.45 7.23 3.30
CA ARG A 20 17.21 7.61 4.50
C ARG A 20 16.41 8.63 5.31
N SER A 21 16.19 8.33 6.59
CA SER A 21 15.61 9.28 7.55
C SER A 21 16.41 9.26 8.83
N ARG A 22 16.54 10.44 9.48
CA ARG A 22 17.18 10.59 10.79
C ARG A 22 16.27 10.08 11.93
N LYS A 23 14.97 9.95 11.67
CA LYS A 23 13.98 9.54 12.66
C LYS A 23 13.80 8.03 12.63
N TRP A 24 14.04 7.36 13.74
CA TRP A 24 14.02 5.89 13.82
C TRP A 24 12.67 5.27 13.42
N TYR A 25 11.56 5.93 13.76
CA TYR A 25 10.21 5.44 13.47
C TYR A 25 9.90 5.42 11.96
N MET A 26 10.58 6.23 11.15
CA MET A 26 10.37 6.22 9.70
C MET A 26 10.83 4.90 9.07
N ARG A 27 11.79 4.20 9.71
CA ARG A 27 12.18 2.84 9.29
C ARG A 27 11.03 1.85 9.47
N LEU A 28 10.32 1.95 10.60
CA LEU A 28 9.14 1.12 10.88
C LEU A 28 8.00 1.45 9.90
N PHE A 29 7.76 2.75 9.64
CA PHE A 29 6.76 3.18 8.69
C PHE A 29 7.01 2.65 7.27
N HIS A 30 8.22 2.78 6.74
CA HIS A 30 8.54 2.25 5.41
C HIS A 30 8.43 0.72 5.34
N HIS A 31 8.81 0.02 6.42
CA HIS A 31 8.67 -1.43 6.50
C HIS A 31 7.20 -1.85 6.46
N LEU A 32 6.35 -1.21 7.25
CA LEU A 32 4.91 -1.47 7.25
C LEU A 32 4.28 -1.20 5.87
N LEU A 33 4.71 -0.11 5.22
CA LEU A 33 4.24 0.25 3.88
C LEU A 33 4.64 -0.84 2.86
N ASP A 34 5.90 -1.28 2.87
CA ASP A 34 6.38 -2.35 1.99
C ASP A 34 5.61 -3.67 2.20
N VAL A 35 5.35 -4.06 3.45
CA VAL A 35 4.54 -5.25 3.78
C VAL A 35 3.11 -5.11 3.26
N THR A 36 2.49 -3.94 3.45
CA THR A 36 1.13 -3.66 2.99
C THR A 36 1.03 -3.78 1.47
N ILE A 37 1.98 -3.21 0.72
CA ILE A 37 2.01 -3.31 -0.74
C ILE A 37 2.09 -4.78 -1.19
N VAL A 38 2.98 -5.58 -0.59
CA VAL A 38 3.14 -6.99 -0.97
C VAL A 38 1.87 -7.78 -0.65
N ASN A 39 1.22 -7.50 0.48
CA ASN A 39 -0.05 -8.13 0.85
C ASN A 39 -1.17 -7.76 -0.12
N SER A 40 -1.29 -6.49 -0.51
CA SER A 40 -2.25 -6.04 -1.52
C SER A 40 -2.01 -6.69 -2.88
N TRP A 41 -0.75 -6.87 -3.29
CA TRP A 41 -0.41 -7.58 -4.52
C TRP A 41 -0.80 -9.06 -4.46
N LEU A 42 -0.53 -9.73 -3.33
CA LEU A 42 -0.93 -11.12 -3.14
C LEU A 42 -2.47 -11.28 -3.19
N LEU A 43 -3.19 -10.34 -2.59
CA LEU A 43 -4.65 -10.29 -2.65
C LEU A 43 -5.15 -10.06 -4.09
N HIS A 44 -4.55 -9.12 -4.83
CA HIS A 44 -4.87 -8.89 -6.24
C HIS A 44 -4.73 -10.18 -7.05
N LYS A 45 -3.60 -10.89 -6.94
CA LYS A 45 -3.40 -12.19 -7.60
C LYS A 45 -4.47 -13.22 -7.24
N ARG A 46 -4.88 -13.30 -5.97
CA ARG A 46 -5.92 -14.23 -5.52
C ARG A 46 -7.26 -13.91 -6.15
N ILE A 47 -7.67 -12.65 -6.16
CA ILE A 47 -8.92 -12.19 -6.76
C ILE A 47 -8.92 -12.45 -8.27
N GLN A 48 -7.80 -12.15 -8.93
CA GLN A 48 -7.65 -12.30 -10.38
C GLN A 48 -7.71 -13.78 -10.79
N LYS A 49 -7.08 -14.66 -10.01
CA LYS A 49 -7.19 -16.12 -10.16
C LYS A 49 -8.62 -16.64 -9.93
N GLN A 50 -9.36 -16.10 -8.96
CA GLN A 50 -10.75 -16.47 -8.73
C GLN A 50 -11.67 -16.07 -9.88
N LYS A 51 -11.34 -15.00 -10.62
CA LYS A 51 -12.06 -14.55 -11.81
C LYS A 51 -11.72 -15.33 -13.08
N SER A 52 -10.85 -16.34 -13.00
CA SER A 52 -10.29 -17.08 -14.15
C SER A 52 -9.58 -16.21 -15.19
N ASP A 53 -9.27 -14.96 -14.82
CA ASP A 53 -8.69 -13.96 -15.71
C ASP A 53 -7.23 -13.84 -15.35
N THR A 54 -6.42 -14.76 -15.87
CA THR A 54 -5.01 -14.93 -15.49
C THR A 54 -4.11 -13.91 -16.21
N ASP A 55 -4.57 -13.39 -17.33
CA ASP A 55 -3.82 -12.47 -18.19
C ASP A 55 -3.65 -11.08 -17.53
N ASN A 56 -4.58 -10.70 -16.66
CA ASN A 56 -4.54 -9.44 -15.92
C ASN A 56 -3.74 -9.50 -14.60
N ILE A 57 -3.00 -10.59 -14.34
CA ILE A 57 -2.14 -10.67 -13.15
C ILE A 57 -0.86 -9.85 -13.38
N LEU A 58 -0.79 -8.71 -12.72
CA LEU A 58 0.37 -7.82 -12.83
C LEU A 58 1.58 -8.36 -12.05
N PRO A 59 2.81 -8.24 -12.59
CA PRO A 59 4.03 -8.43 -11.81
C PRO A 59 4.14 -7.36 -10.70
N LEU A 60 4.83 -7.68 -9.61
CA LEU A 60 4.88 -6.83 -8.41
C LEU A 60 5.38 -5.40 -8.71
N MET A 61 6.32 -5.24 -9.63
CA MET A 61 6.86 -3.92 -10.01
C MET A 61 5.80 -3.04 -10.67
N GLU A 62 5.08 -3.59 -11.66
CA GLU A 62 4.03 -2.89 -12.39
C GLU A 62 2.83 -2.58 -11.49
N PHE A 63 2.47 -3.51 -10.61
CA PHE A 63 1.46 -3.26 -9.58
C PHE A 63 1.85 -2.06 -8.68
N ARG A 64 3.12 -1.94 -8.28
CA ARG A 64 3.62 -0.81 -7.48
C ARG A 64 3.56 0.50 -8.25
N GLU A 65 3.90 0.48 -9.53
CA GLU A 65 3.82 1.66 -10.40
C GLU A 65 2.38 2.14 -10.54
N GLN A 66 1.46 1.25 -10.88
CA GLN A 66 0.04 1.60 -10.99
C GLN A 66 -0.53 2.09 -9.65
N LEU A 67 -0.16 1.45 -8.54
CA LEU A 67 -0.55 1.89 -7.20
C LEU A 67 -0.04 3.32 -6.92
N ALA A 68 1.21 3.62 -7.24
CA ALA A 68 1.78 4.96 -7.06
C ALA A 68 1.06 6.00 -7.91
N LEU A 69 0.83 5.72 -9.20
CA LEU A 69 0.10 6.60 -10.11
C LEU A 69 -1.33 6.88 -9.60
N ASN A 70 -2.04 5.83 -9.15
CA ASN A 70 -3.39 5.97 -8.61
C ASN A 70 -3.40 6.78 -7.32
N LEU A 71 -2.43 6.57 -6.42
CA LEU A 71 -2.30 7.35 -5.19
C LEU A 71 -1.96 8.82 -5.45
N CYS A 72 -1.14 9.12 -6.46
CA CYS A 72 -0.85 10.51 -6.84
C CYS A 72 -2.10 11.23 -7.40
N LYS A 73 -2.97 10.50 -8.11
CA LYS A 73 -4.23 11.04 -8.65
C LYS A 73 -5.32 11.20 -7.59
N ILE A 74 -5.23 10.47 -6.47
CA ILE A 74 -6.12 10.61 -5.31
C ILE A 74 -5.85 11.96 -4.65
N GLY A 75 -6.52 13.01 -5.14
CA GLY A 75 -6.41 14.36 -4.62
C GLY A 75 -6.47 15.47 -5.66
N GLU A 76 -6.23 15.18 -6.94
CA GLU A 76 -6.25 16.20 -8.01
C GLU A 76 -7.64 16.83 -8.21
N ASN A 77 -8.71 16.12 -7.83
CA ASN A 77 -10.09 16.62 -7.92
C ASN A 77 -10.54 17.41 -6.68
N ASN A 78 -9.76 17.39 -5.59
CA ASN A 78 -10.01 18.17 -4.39
C ASN A 78 -9.09 19.38 -4.41
N THR A 79 -9.46 20.41 -5.18
CA THR A 79 -8.84 21.73 -5.03
C THR A 79 -9.18 22.27 -3.64
N ALA A 80 -8.37 21.91 -2.64
CA ALA A 80 -8.45 22.51 -1.33
C ALA A 80 -8.28 24.03 -1.54
N LYS A 81 -9.34 24.80 -1.23
CA LYS A 81 -9.26 26.26 -1.21
C LYS A 81 -8.08 26.63 -0.33
N ARG A 82 -7.08 27.30 -0.92
CA ARG A 82 -5.87 27.72 -0.25
C ARG A 82 -6.26 28.66 0.92
N GLY A 83 -6.18 28.18 2.16
CA GLY A 83 -6.65 28.90 3.35
C GLY A 83 -6.51 28.08 4.64
N ARG A 84 -6.75 28.72 5.80
CA ARG A 84 -6.67 28.10 7.14
C ARG A 84 -7.55 26.83 7.18
N PRO A 85 -7.02 25.68 7.62
CA PRO A 85 -7.79 24.44 7.63
C PRO A 85 -9.02 24.59 8.53
N SER A 86 -10.19 24.33 7.96
CA SER A 86 -11.38 23.98 8.74
C SER A 86 -11.17 22.57 9.28
N ASN A 87 -11.57 22.35 10.53
CA ASN A 87 -11.52 21.02 11.15
C ASN A 87 -12.59 20.13 10.52
N ASP A 88 -12.33 19.62 9.32
CA ASP A 88 -13.25 18.72 8.64
C ASP A 88 -12.92 17.28 9.05
N ILE A 89 -13.87 16.70 9.78
CA ILE A 89 -13.92 15.37 10.42
C ILE A 89 -13.58 14.21 9.44
N GLU A 90 -13.52 14.49 8.15
CA GLU A 90 -13.30 13.57 7.04
C GLU A 90 -11.90 12.92 7.04
N THR A 91 -10.86 13.65 7.47
CA THR A 91 -9.48 13.09 7.55
C THR A 91 -9.36 11.97 8.58
N GLY A 92 -10.13 12.04 9.66
CA GLY A 92 -10.22 10.96 10.64
C GLY A 92 -10.81 9.68 10.02
N ILE A 93 -11.86 9.82 9.20
CA ILE A 93 -12.58 8.68 8.60
C ILE A 93 -11.66 7.87 7.67
N TYR A 94 -10.80 8.52 6.88
CA TYR A 94 -9.84 7.81 6.03
C TYR A 94 -8.76 7.08 6.84
N PHE A 95 -8.29 7.68 7.94
CA PHE A 95 -7.35 7.03 8.84
C PHE A 95 -7.98 5.81 9.52
N TYR A 96 -9.22 5.93 10.01
CA TYR A 96 -9.96 4.80 10.56
C TYR A 96 -10.24 3.72 9.51
N LYS A 97 -10.53 4.07 8.25
CA LYS A 97 -10.69 3.11 7.15
C LYS A 97 -9.38 2.37 6.83
N LEU A 98 -8.25 3.07 6.83
CA LEU A 98 -6.93 2.49 6.61
C LEU A 98 -6.53 1.55 7.75
N VAL A 99 -6.76 1.97 9.00
CA VAL A 99 -6.50 1.15 10.20
C VAL A 99 -7.42 -0.07 10.22
N ASN A 100 -8.68 0.06 9.83
CA ASN A 100 -9.63 -1.06 9.77
C ASN A 100 -9.26 -2.06 8.66
N ILE A 101 -8.83 -1.58 7.48
CA ILE A 101 -8.29 -2.45 6.42
C ILE A 101 -7.03 -3.19 6.88
N MET A 102 -6.13 -2.53 7.63
CA MET A 102 -4.97 -3.18 8.22
C MET A 102 -5.35 -4.24 9.28
N TYR A 103 -6.39 -3.98 10.08
CA TYR A 103 -6.85 -4.89 11.13
C TYR A 103 -7.54 -6.15 10.60
N VAL A 104 -8.18 -6.06 9.42
CA VAL A 104 -8.84 -7.20 8.75
C VAL A 104 -7.85 -8.12 8.03
N LEU A 105 -6.61 -7.67 7.81
CA LEU A 105 -5.56 -8.41 7.12
C LEU A 105 -4.54 -9.09 8.07
N LEU A 106 -4.73 -8.94 9.38
CA LEU A 106 -4.00 -9.61 10.46
C LEU A 106 -4.88 -10.70 11.08
#